data_AF-K9RUF2-F1
#
_entry.id   AF-K9RUF2-F1
#
_cell.length_a   1.000
_cell.length_b   1.000
_cell.length_c   1.000
_cell.angle_alpha   90.00
_cell.angle_beta   90.00
_cell.angle_gamma   90.00
#
_symmetry.space_group_name_H-M   'P 1'
#
loop_
_entity.id
_entity.type
_entity.pdbx_description
1 polymer ?
#
loop_
_entity_poly.entity_id
_entity_poly.type
_entity_poly.pdbx_seq_one_letter_code
_entity_poly.pdbx_strand_id
1 'polypeptide(L)' 'MSNVLDLTQLTTQQLTNLLWDVKGTPQATAVYEELRSRPPRLSLNLDDLAWEQKFQTFFSSIQTGEKTS' A
#
# COMPACT_ATOMS: atom_id res chain seq x y z
N MET A 1 -17.81 8.28 -14.68
CA MET A 1 -18.06 8.13 -13.24
C MET A 1 -16.82 7.49 -12.65
N SER A 2 -16.02 8.23 -11.89
CA SER A 2 -14.86 7.67 -11.21
C SER A 2 -15.37 6.99 -9.94
N ASN A 3 -15.46 5.66 -9.93
CA ASN A 3 -15.76 4.89 -8.73
C ASN A 3 -14.58 5.07 -7.77
N VAL A 4 -14.73 5.96 -6.80
CA VAL A 4 -13.82 6.05 -5.66
C VAL A 4 -14.09 4.82 -4.80
N LEU A 5 -13.15 3.88 -4.77
CA LEU A 5 -13.23 2.73 -3.91
C LEU A 5 -13.00 3.18 -2.47
N ASP A 6 -14.04 3.06 -1.63
CA ASP A 6 -13.92 3.34 -0.20
C ASP A 6 -13.31 2.14 0.53
N LEU A 7 -12.04 2.28 0.93
CA LEU A 7 -11.27 1.23 1.58
C LEU A 7 -11.80 0.92 2.99
N THR A 8 -12.49 1.86 3.64
CA THR A 8 -13.03 1.66 5.00
C THR A 8 -14.16 0.63 5.02
N GLN A 9 -14.88 0.47 3.90
CA GLN A 9 -15.98 -0.47 3.74
C GLN A 9 -15.52 -1.91 3.43
N LEU A 10 -14.24 -2.08 3.06
CA LEU A 10 -13.71 -3.39 2.72
C LEU A 10 -13.38 -4.18 4.00
N THR A 11 -13.53 -5.50 3.95
CA THR A 11 -13.03 -6.36 5.02
C THR A 11 -11.51 -6.45 4.99
N THR A 12 -10.89 -6.83 6.10
CA THR A 12 -9.43 -7.05 6.16
C THR A 12 -8.94 -8.02 5.09
N GLN A 13 -9.68 -9.11 4.83
CA GLN A 13 -9.37 -10.08 3.77
C GLN A 13 -9.41 -9.43 2.38
N GLN A 14 -10.43 -8.62 2.10
CA GLN A 14 -10.56 -7.92 0.83
C GLN A 14 -9.46 -6.88 0.64
N LEU A 15 -9.08 -6.17 1.70
CA LEU A 15 -7.96 -5.24 1.65
C LEU A 15 -6.63 -5.97 1.41
N THR A 16 -6.39 -7.13 2.03
CA THR A 16 -5.19 -7.93 1.76
C THR A 16 -5.13 -8.42 0.31
N ASN A 17 -6.25 -8.90 -0.22
CA ASN A 17 -6.33 -9.31 -1.62
C ASN A 17 -6.11 -8.11 -2.55
N LEU A 18 -6.75 -6.98 -2.25
CA LEU A 18 -6.57 -5.74 -3.01
C LEU A 18 -5.11 -5.28 -2.98
N LEU A 19 -4.45 -5.34 -1.82
CA LEU A 19 -3.04 -4.99 -1.67
C LEU A 19 -2.16 -5.86 -2.56
N TRP A 20 -2.47 -7.16 -2.69
CA TRP A 20 -1.78 -8.04 -3.62
C TRP A 20 -2.03 -7.67 -5.08
N ASP A 21 -3.28 -7.35 -5.44
CA ASP A 21 -3.64 -6.97 -6.81
C ASP A 21 -3.00 -5.65 -7.24
N VAL A 22 -2.87 -4.70 -6.31
CA VAL A 22 -2.26 -3.38 -6.58
C VAL A 22 -0.79 -3.31 -6.16
N LYS A 23 -0.17 -4.43 -5.82
CA LYS A 23 1.22 -4.44 -5.32
C LYS A 23 2.18 -3.86 -6.36
N GLY A 24 2.99 -2.90 -5.93
CA GLY A 24 3.95 -2.22 -6.79
C GLY A 24 3.36 -1.04 -7.59
N THR A 25 2.08 -0.73 -7.39
CA THR A 25 1.47 0.51 -7.90
C THR A 25 1.33 1.54 -6.78
N PRO A 26 1.08 2.83 -7.13
CA PRO A 26 0.93 3.84 -6.11
C PRO A 26 -0.29 3.69 -5.19
N GLN A 27 -1.30 2.95 -5.65
CA GLN A 27 -2.52 2.71 -4.89
C GLN A 27 -2.29 1.75 -3.71
N ALA A 28 -1.23 0.95 -3.72
CA ALA A 28 -0.89 0.03 -2.62
C ALA A 28 -0.67 0.75 -1.29
N THR A 29 -0.19 2.00 -1.29
CA THR A 29 0.03 2.78 -0.07
C THR A 29 -1.26 2.96 0.72
N ALA A 30 -2.33 3.42 0.06
CA ALA A 30 -3.60 3.68 0.72
C ALA A 30 -4.23 2.41 1.29
N VAL A 31 -4.09 1.29 0.58
CA VAL A 31 -4.58 -0.02 1.03
C VAL A 31 -3.76 -0.54 2.21
N TYR A 32 -2.44 -0.34 2.19
CA TYR A 32 -1.54 -0.73 3.27
C TYR A 32 -1.80 0.07 4.55
N GLU A 33 -1.97 1.38 4.45
CA GLU A 33 -2.27 2.25 5.59
C GLU A 33 -3.61 1.87 6.26
N GLU A 34 -4.63 1.59 5.45
CA GLU A 34 -5.93 1.12 5.94
C GLU A 34 -5.83 -0.26 6.62
N LEU A 35 -5.04 -1.19 6.07
CA LEU A 35 -4.78 -2.48 6.72
C LEU A 35 -4.06 -2.33 8.06
N ARG A 36 -3.06 -1.47 8.12
CA ARG A 36 -2.26 -1.21 9.33
C ARG A 36 -3.08 -0.54 10.44
N SER A 37 -4.09 0.24 10.09
CA SER A 37 -4.95 0.94 11.06
C SER A 37 -5.95 0.01 11.77
N ARG A 38 -6.22 -1.18 11.22
CA ARG A 38 -7.26 -2.10 11.72
C ARG A 38 -6.80 -2.99 12.88
N PRO A 39 -7.64 -3.18 13.91
CA PRO A 39 -7.44 -4.21 14.93
C PRO A 39 -7.98 -5.58 14.48
N PRO A 40 -7.39 -6.71 14.92
CA PRO A 40 -6.06 -6.80 15.53
C PRO A 40 -5.03 -6.32 14.51
N ARG A 41 -4.00 -5.58 14.97
CA ARG A 41 -2.89 -5.17 14.10
C ARG A 41 -2.36 -6.45 13.49
N LEU A 42 -2.65 -6.67 12.21
CA LEU A 42 -2.17 -7.83 11.49
C LEU A 42 -0.66 -7.85 11.72
N SER A 43 -0.14 -8.97 12.24
CA SER A 43 1.29 -9.25 12.14
C SER A 43 1.59 -9.45 10.66
N LEU A 44 1.64 -8.34 9.93
CA LEU A 44 2.24 -8.26 8.62
C LEU A 44 3.62 -8.87 8.78
N ASN A 45 3.87 -9.93 7.99
CA ASN A 45 5.03 -10.78 8.19
C ASN A 45 6.30 -9.96 7.96
N LEU A 46 7.45 -10.43 8.45
CA LEU A 46 8.74 -9.77 8.20
C LEU A 46 9.01 -9.53 6.69
N ASP A 47 8.45 -10.36 5.81
CA ASP A 47 8.46 -10.16 4.37
C ASP A 47 7.66 -8.93 3.89
N ASP A 48 6.59 -8.56 4.57
CA ASP A 48 5.85 -7.30 4.32
C ASP A 48 6.67 -6.09 4.76
N LEU A 49 7.48 -6.22 5.82
CA LEU A 49 8.41 -5.18 6.29
C LEU A 49 9.56 -4.96 5.29
N ALA A 50 10.08 -6.02 4.69
CA ALA A 50 11.05 -5.93 3.60
C ALA A 50 10.41 -5.35 2.32
N TRP A 51 9.15 -5.68 2.05
CA TRP A 51 8.39 -5.05 0.98
C TRP A 51 8.18 -3.55 1.26
N GLU A 52 7.82 -3.16 2.47
CA GLU A 52 7.65 -1.75 2.88
C GLU A 52 8.95 -0.96 2.70
N GLN A 53 10.11 -1.53 3.08
CA GLN A 53 11.41 -0.89 2.83
C GLN A 53 11.72 -0.73 1.34
N LYS A 54 11.44 -1.76 0.52
CA LYS A 54 11.59 -1.67 -0.94
C LYS A 54 10.62 -0.66 -1.55
N PHE A 55 9.41 -0.57 -1.01
CA PHE A 55 8.35 0.31 -1.47
C PHE A 55 8.65 1.77 -1.13
N GLN A 56 9.10 2.06 0.10
CA GLN A 56 9.60 3.37 0.53
C GLN A 56 10.79 3.84 -0.32
N THR A 57 11.71 2.92 -0.65
CA THR A 57 12.86 3.20 -1.52
C THR A 57 12.40 3.52 -2.95
N PHE A 58 11.48 2.72 -3.50
CA PHE A 58 10.90 2.96 -4.82
C PHE A 58 10.18 4.31 -4.87
N PHE A 59 9.32 4.62 -3.90
CA PHE A 59 8.61 5.90 -3.85
C PHE A 59 9.53 7.10 -3.66
N SER A 60 10.55 6.99 -2.80
CA SER A 60 11.58 8.02 -2.66
C SER A 60 12.26 8.30 -3.99
N SER A 61 12.55 7.26 -4.78
CA SER A 61 13.17 7.42 -6.11
C SER A 61 12.23 8.00 -7.17
N ILE A 62 10.92 7.73 -7.09
CA ILE A 62 9.92 8.33 -7.98
C ILE A 62 9.69 9.81 -7.63
N GLN A 63 9.79 10.20 -6.35
CA GLN A 63 9.68 11.60 -5.91
C GLN A 63 10.95 12.43 -6.17
N THR A 64 12.15 11.82 -6.17
CA THR A 64 13.40 12.52 -6.55
C THR A 64 13.67 12.54 -8.05
N GLY A 65 12.71 12.11 -8.87
CA GLY A 65 12.73 12.28 -10.33
C GLY A 65 12.39 13.69 -10.83
N GLU A 66 12.38 14.71 -9.96
CA GLU A 66 12.30 16.11 -10.40
C GLU A 66 13.68 16.58 -10.90
N LYS A 67 13.82 16.53 -12.23
CA LYS A 67 14.52 17.51 -13.07
C LYS A 67 16.02 17.70 -12.79
N THR A 68 16.85 16.93 -13.48
CA THR A 68 18.15 17.44 -13.94
C THR A 68 18.10 17.68 -15.45
N SER A 69 18.33 18.95 -15.80
CA SER A 69 18.48 19.54 -17.13
C SER A 69 19.42 18.79 -18.06
#